data_AF-A0A0D7BBL1-F1
#
_entry.id   AF-A0A0D7BBL1-F1
#
_cell.length_a   1.000
_cell.length_b   1.000
_cell.length_c   1.000
_cell.angle_alpha   90.00
_cell.angle_beta   90.00
_cell.angle_gamma   90.00
#
_symmetry.space_group_name_H-M   'P 1'
#
loop_
_entity.id
_entity.type
_entity.pdbx_description
1 polymer ?
#
loop_
_entity_poly.entity_id
_entity_poly.type
_entity_poly.pdbx_seq_one_letter_code
_entity_poly.pdbx_strand_id
1 'polypeptide(L)'
;MEGKTESTERPSKRARTSRNDGDHTIDSEYATKSSVSVLEKRMAALEDAFNDRFNPPPPPEDPSPFVTTQSPSPNQLLESFQPDIVSPLAYGPSCCIFLAQSAFRQKYSRTGEPLPKPIPPRTAVFPRREEFASEPPFLLAPFPSDAVYTFPEDALRDRLIDNYFLHYNHFLPLLHRPTFQQALEAQLYLKDEAFGGTVLLVCALGTHAEPKVEDERWLGLQWFNQVDVFRSTARFARPTLHEIQMHILAIMFAHAFGKGYSVDFRLSIAFRRIIEVGAHREEAGPSSSRKELWKRAFWVLLFMDVSDAGFRGRPTTLRYEDFDARLPIECDDQFWGEEGHPMAFVQPPSTPSTITAFNHLLKLTLQLLHIQSSMYSIRKPPGIANSVEASDADTVMHFDSDLNLWLEALPAHLSWQTPESAGHFSHSAFLHITYTYVRLTIHRPFIEDNDGSSASFPICVNAARSCLRVAEAIVSRKETIYIPHVMQCLQNAGLVSMRWAWRTVRSRQDVAKSQEFRLMGVLLDFLKNLEDKISMAGISWDALSELMSIPSSLPESVLQVHDFN
;
A
#
# COMPACT_ATOMS: atom_id res chain seq x y z
N MET A 1 -40.54 -58.03 54.25
CA MET A 1 -41.08 -56.93 53.41
C MET A 1 -40.77 -55.64 54.14
N GLU A 2 -39.53 -55.18 54.12
CA GLU A 2 -38.80 -54.58 52.97
C GLU A 2 -39.27 -53.16 52.66
N GLY A 3 -38.34 -52.22 52.77
CA GLY A 3 -38.48 -50.88 52.23
C GLY A 3 -37.48 -49.87 52.79
N LYS A 4 -36.33 -49.76 52.11
CA LYS A 4 -35.41 -48.59 52.01
C LYS A 4 -34.70 -48.16 53.32
N THR A 5 -33.47 -47.66 53.38
CA THR A 5 -32.33 -47.34 52.50
C THR A 5 -31.25 -46.88 53.48
N GLU A 6 -30.01 -47.37 53.39
CA GLU A 6 -28.80 -46.87 54.07
C GLU A 6 -27.62 -47.59 53.40
N SER A 7 -26.39 -47.11 53.28
CA SER A 7 -25.73 -45.85 53.56
C SER A 7 -24.30 -45.97 52.96
N THR A 8 -23.65 -44.82 52.77
CA THR A 8 -22.21 -44.56 53.00
C THR A 8 -21.08 -45.23 52.18
N GLU A 9 -20.12 -44.34 51.89
CA GLU A 9 -18.66 -44.51 51.90
C GLU A 9 -17.86 -44.92 50.63
N ARG A 10 -17.06 -43.94 50.18
CA ARG A 10 -15.79 -44.01 49.41
C ARG A 10 -14.84 -45.08 50.00
N PRO A 11 -13.85 -45.68 49.26
CA PRO A 11 -12.75 -44.92 48.65
C PRO A 11 -11.93 -45.54 47.49
N SER A 12 -10.94 -44.75 47.02
CA SER A 12 -9.57 -45.16 46.65
C SER A 12 -9.22 -45.62 45.22
N LYS A 13 -8.42 -44.74 44.55
CA LYS A 13 -7.21 -44.97 43.72
C LYS A 13 -7.31 -46.03 42.60
N ARG A 14 -6.97 -45.75 41.33
CA ARG A 14 -5.59 -45.56 40.84
C ARG A 14 -5.64 -45.36 39.31
N ALA A 15 -4.60 -44.68 38.82
CA ALA A 15 -4.41 -44.22 37.45
C ALA A 15 -4.45 -45.30 36.34
N ARG A 16 -4.89 -44.87 35.15
CA ARG A 16 -4.19 -45.18 33.89
C ARG A 16 -4.43 -44.09 32.85
N THR A 17 -3.34 -43.44 32.49
CA THR A 17 -3.14 -42.56 31.34
C THR A 17 -3.38 -43.31 30.02
N SER A 18 -4.20 -42.74 29.14
CA SER A 18 -4.01 -42.86 27.69
C SER A 18 -4.11 -41.45 27.09
N ARG A 19 -2.99 -40.95 26.59
CA ARG A 19 -2.90 -39.76 25.75
C ARG A 19 -3.81 -39.94 24.54
N ASN A 20 -4.64 -38.95 24.26
CA ASN A 20 -5.27 -38.76 22.96
C ASN A 20 -4.68 -37.47 22.40
N ASP A 21 -3.62 -37.61 21.60
CA ASP A 21 -3.09 -36.55 20.75
C ASP A 21 -3.94 -36.55 19.48
N GLY A 22 -4.91 -35.65 19.39
CA GLY A 22 -5.78 -35.55 18.23
C GLY A 22 -7.03 -34.73 18.49
N ASP A 23 -6.88 -33.40 18.68
CA ASP A 23 -8.02 -32.48 18.55
C ASP A 23 -7.67 -31.00 18.26
N HIS A 24 -6.38 -30.65 18.13
CA HIS A 24 -6.01 -29.22 17.98
C HIS A 24 -6.21 -28.64 16.56
N THR A 25 -6.45 -29.46 15.54
CA THR A 25 -6.61 -28.98 14.14
C THR A 25 -8.05 -28.61 13.79
N ILE A 26 -9.05 -29.27 14.38
CA ILE A 26 -10.47 -29.04 14.04
C ILE A 26 -10.99 -27.77 14.71
N ASP A 27 -10.60 -27.52 15.96
CA ASP A 27 -10.97 -26.31 16.71
C ASP A 27 -10.35 -25.03 16.10
N SER A 28 -9.14 -25.11 15.55
CA SER A 28 -8.50 -24.01 14.82
C SER A 28 -9.31 -23.63 13.58
N GLU A 29 -9.70 -24.61 12.77
CA GLU A 29 -10.39 -24.39 11.49
C GLU A 29 -11.84 -23.90 11.69
N TYR A 30 -12.51 -24.37 12.75
CA TYR A 30 -13.82 -23.88 13.17
C TYR A 30 -13.75 -22.45 13.72
N ALA A 31 -12.71 -22.12 14.49
CA ALA A 31 -12.48 -20.76 14.98
C ALA A 31 -12.20 -19.79 13.81
N THR A 32 -11.37 -20.17 12.83
CA THR A 32 -11.09 -19.30 11.66
C THR A 32 -12.34 -19.10 10.80
N LYS A 33 -13.12 -20.15 10.53
CA LYS A 33 -14.38 -20.05 9.79
C LYS A 33 -15.43 -19.21 10.54
N SER A 34 -15.47 -19.31 11.87
CA SER A 34 -16.36 -18.50 12.71
C SER A 34 -15.98 -17.02 12.65
N SER A 35 -14.71 -16.67 12.78
CA SER A 35 -14.21 -15.29 12.71
C SER A 35 -14.43 -14.66 11.33
N VAL A 36 -14.20 -15.41 10.25
CA VAL A 36 -14.48 -14.96 8.86
C VAL A 36 -15.98 -14.71 8.67
N SER A 37 -16.84 -15.60 9.18
CA SER A 37 -18.31 -15.42 9.09
C SER A 37 -18.83 -14.24 9.91
N VAL A 38 -18.14 -13.85 11.00
CA VAL A 38 -18.47 -12.67 11.81
C VAL A 38 -18.03 -11.39 11.11
N LEU A 39 -16.87 -11.40 10.45
CA LEU A 39 -16.43 -10.29 9.59
C LEU A 39 -17.38 -10.10 8.42
N GLU A 40 -17.73 -11.16 7.70
CA GLU A 40 -18.68 -11.14 6.57
C GLU A 40 -20.07 -10.65 7.00
N LYS A 41 -20.57 -11.09 8.17
CA LYS A 41 -21.85 -10.63 8.71
C LYS A 41 -21.83 -9.17 9.18
N ARG A 42 -20.71 -8.68 9.72
CA ARG A 42 -20.55 -7.27 10.10
C ARG A 42 -20.39 -6.37 8.87
N MET A 43 -19.73 -6.86 7.83
CA MET A 43 -19.64 -6.20 6.53
C MET A 43 -21.02 -6.12 5.84
N ALA A 44 -21.84 -7.17 5.92
CA ALA A 44 -23.22 -7.15 5.42
C ALA A 44 -24.15 -6.22 6.24
N ALA A 45 -23.94 -6.09 7.55
CA ALA A 45 -24.72 -5.17 8.40
C ALA A 45 -24.45 -3.68 8.12
N LEU A 46 -23.30 -3.35 7.52
CA LEU A 46 -22.97 -1.99 7.07
C LEU A 46 -23.72 -1.60 5.78
N GLU A 47 -24.15 -2.58 4.96
CA GLU A 47 -24.90 -2.35 3.72
C GLU A 47 -26.35 -1.89 3.99
N ASP A 48 -26.97 -2.36 5.07
CA ASP A 48 -28.34 -1.99 5.46
C ASP A 48 -28.42 -0.59 6.11
N ALA A 49 -27.36 -0.15 6.81
CA ALA A 49 -27.34 1.16 7.47
C ALA A 49 -27.12 2.34 6.50
N PHE A 50 -26.57 2.08 5.31
CA PHE A 50 -26.19 3.10 4.33
C PHE A 50 -27.29 3.42 3.31
N ASN A 51 -28.30 2.55 3.16
CA ASN A 51 -29.32 2.64 2.12
C ASN A 51 -30.56 3.47 2.48
N ASP A 52 -30.63 4.05 3.68
CA ASP A 52 -31.76 4.90 4.06
C ASP A 52 -31.39 6.39 4.01
N ARG A 53 -31.65 7.01 2.85
CA ARG A 53 -32.21 8.37 2.63
C ARG A 53 -31.53 9.20 1.54
N PHE A 54 -32.30 9.49 0.49
CA PHE A 54 -32.18 10.71 -0.29
C PHE A 54 -33.48 11.52 -0.18
N ASN A 55 -33.38 12.76 0.32
CA ASN A 55 -34.23 13.85 -0.11
C ASN A 55 -33.42 15.16 -0.03
N PRO A 56 -33.21 15.86 -1.15
CA PRO A 56 -32.47 17.12 -1.16
C PRO A 56 -33.31 18.29 -0.61
N PRO A 57 -32.72 19.28 0.08
CA PRO A 57 -33.41 20.51 0.44
C PRO A 57 -33.53 21.46 -0.78
N PRO A 58 -34.51 22.39 -0.78
CA PRO A 58 -34.72 23.31 -1.90
C PRO A 58 -33.65 24.41 -1.99
N PRO A 59 -33.42 24.99 -3.18
CA PRO A 59 -32.40 26.01 -3.40
C PRO A 59 -32.80 27.37 -2.78
N PRO A 60 -31.85 28.20 -2.35
CA PRO A 60 -32.14 29.55 -1.90
C PRO A 60 -32.47 30.47 -3.09
N GLU A 61 -33.53 31.26 -2.92
CA GLU A 61 -33.95 32.35 -3.80
C GLU A 61 -33.17 33.63 -3.49
N ASP A 62 -32.50 34.14 -4.52
CA ASP A 62 -32.39 35.54 -5.00
C ASP A 62 -30.94 36.01 -5.32
N PRO A 63 -30.68 36.53 -6.54
CA PRO A 63 -29.37 36.98 -6.96
C PRO A 63 -29.15 38.47 -6.64
N SER A 64 -28.06 38.80 -5.93
CA SER A 64 -27.55 40.17 -5.89
C SER A 64 -26.72 40.50 -7.14
N PRO A 65 -26.71 41.75 -7.61
CA PRO A 65 -26.32 42.11 -8.96
C PRO A 65 -24.81 42.05 -9.19
N PHE A 66 -24.44 41.60 -10.39
CA PHE A 66 -23.07 41.55 -10.88
C PHE A 66 -22.45 42.95 -10.97
N VAL A 67 -21.34 43.14 -10.26
CA VAL A 67 -20.42 44.26 -10.50
C VAL A 67 -19.60 43.93 -11.75
N THR A 68 -19.80 44.70 -12.81
CA THR A 68 -19.01 44.63 -14.05
C THR A 68 -17.57 45.05 -13.76
N THR A 69 -16.68 44.08 -13.54
CA THR A 69 -15.24 44.32 -13.61
C THR A 69 -14.79 44.15 -15.05
N GLN A 70 -13.97 45.10 -15.52
CA GLN A 70 -13.45 45.11 -16.89
C GLN A 70 -12.71 43.80 -17.18
N SER A 71 -13.09 43.14 -18.27
CA SER A 71 -12.44 41.92 -18.75
C SER A 71 -10.98 42.22 -19.15
N PRO A 72 -9.99 41.51 -18.60
CA PRO A 72 -8.59 41.72 -18.93
C PRO A 72 -8.32 41.41 -20.42
N SER A 73 -7.36 42.13 -20.99
CA SER A 73 -6.95 41.88 -22.39
C SER A 73 -6.36 40.47 -22.55
N PRO A 74 -6.42 39.86 -23.75
CA PRO A 74 -5.89 38.50 -23.98
C PRO A 74 -4.42 38.32 -23.56
N ASN A 75 -3.61 39.37 -23.68
CA ASN A 75 -2.20 39.35 -23.26
C ASN A 75 -2.03 39.40 -21.74
N GLN A 76 -2.93 40.08 -21.02
CA GLN A 76 -2.94 40.06 -19.54
C GLN A 76 -3.45 38.73 -18.98
N LEU A 77 -4.36 38.05 -19.69
CA LEU A 77 -4.73 36.66 -19.38
C LEU A 77 -3.54 35.73 -19.58
N LEU A 78 -2.79 35.86 -20.68
CA LEU A 78 -1.59 35.04 -20.94
C LEU A 78 -0.47 35.27 -19.90
N GLU A 79 -0.27 36.50 -19.43
CA GLU A 79 0.69 36.80 -18.36
C GLU A 79 0.21 36.36 -16.97
N SER A 80 -1.11 36.36 -16.71
CA SER A 80 -1.68 35.77 -15.47
C SER A 80 -1.83 34.24 -15.53
N PHE A 81 -1.77 33.66 -16.74
CA PHE A 81 -1.58 32.24 -17.02
C PHE A 81 -0.09 31.89 -17.14
N GLN A 82 0.82 32.58 -16.43
CA GLN A 82 2.00 31.87 -15.95
C GLN A 82 1.50 30.91 -14.89
N PRO A 83 1.42 29.61 -15.20
CA PRO A 83 0.81 28.74 -14.26
C PRO A 83 1.92 28.52 -13.21
N ASP A 84 1.68 29.02 -12.01
CA ASP A 84 2.28 28.44 -10.81
C ASP A 84 1.78 26.98 -10.72
N ILE A 85 2.19 26.11 -11.67
CA ILE A 85 1.96 24.65 -11.64
C ILE A 85 2.96 24.06 -10.64
N VAL A 86 3.01 24.64 -9.45
CA VAL A 86 3.49 23.95 -8.26
C VAL A 86 2.23 23.61 -7.48
N SER A 87 1.31 22.89 -8.14
CA SER A 87 0.14 22.34 -7.47
C SER A 87 0.63 21.44 -6.33
N PRO A 88 0.15 21.62 -5.09
CA PRO A 88 0.46 20.74 -3.97
C PRO A 88 0.33 19.27 -4.38
N LEU A 89 1.40 18.47 -4.31
CA LEU A 89 1.28 17.01 -4.49
C LEU A 89 0.55 16.36 -3.31
N ALA A 90 0.54 17.06 -2.18
CA ALA A 90 -0.04 16.65 -0.92
C ALA A 90 -1.34 17.40 -0.60
N TYR A 91 -2.37 16.62 -0.27
CA TYR A 91 -3.67 17.13 0.16
C TYR A 91 -4.07 16.45 1.47
N GLY A 92 -4.66 17.21 2.39
CA GLY A 92 -5.29 16.67 3.60
C GLY A 92 -4.37 16.01 4.64
N PRO A 93 -4.86 15.82 5.88
CA PRO A 93 -4.07 15.28 7.01
C PRO A 93 -3.68 13.79 6.85
N SER A 94 -4.21 13.08 5.85
CA SER A 94 -3.75 11.72 5.52
C SER A 94 -2.40 11.71 4.81
N CYS A 95 -1.97 12.81 4.20
CA CYS A 95 -0.72 12.82 3.44
C CYS A 95 0.51 12.69 4.34
N CYS A 96 1.47 11.83 3.94
CA CYS A 96 2.72 11.63 4.67
C CYS A 96 3.56 12.90 4.86
N ILE A 97 3.34 13.94 4.04
CA ILE A 97 4.10 15.20 4.15
C ILE A 97 3.83 15.92 5.47
N PHE A 98 2.61 15.81 6.02
CA PHE A 98 2.25 16.46 7.28
C PHE A 98 2.97 15.80 8.45
N LEU A 99 3.03 14.46 8.46
CA LEU A 99 3.86 13.70 9.37
C LEU A 99 5.34 14.08 9.24
N ALA A 100 5.85 14.23 8.02
CA ALA A 100 7.23 14.66 7.79
C ALA A 100 7.48 16.07 8.34
N GLN A 101 6.65 17.05 8.00
CA GLN A 101 6.75 18.42 8.52
C GLN A 101 6.73 18.43 10.06
N SER A 102 5.89 17.60 10.67
CA SER A 102 5.82 17.48 12.13
C SER A 102 7.10 16.88 12.73
N ALA A 103 7.69 15.85 12.11
CA ALA A 103 8.98 15.30 12.52
C ALA A 103 10.13 16.30 12.39
N PHE A 104 10.18 17.06 11.29
CA PHE A 104 11.15 18.14 11.09
C PHE A 104 10.99 19.22 12.16
N ARG A 105 9.77 19.77 12.36
CA ARG A 105 9.51 20.75 13.43
C ARG A 105 9.96 20.25 14.81
N GLN A 106 9.69 18.98 15.13
CA GLN A 106 10.13 18.37 16.38
C GLN A 106 11.65 18.36 16.53
N LYS A 107 12.40 18.02 15.47
CA LYS A 107 13.88 18.06 15.47
C LYS A 107 14.39 19.48 15.69
N TYR A 108 14.02 20.43 14.82
CA TYR A 108 14.58 21.79 14.85
C TYR A 108 14.16 22.58 16.10
N SER A 109 12.94 22.36 16.60
CA SER A 109 12.52 22.90 17.90
C SER A 109 13.37 22.36 19.05
N ARG A 110 13.78 21.08 18.98
CA ARG A 110 14.61 20.45 20.01
C ARG A 110 16.07 20.92 19.95
N THR A 111 16.60 21.13 18.77
CA THR A 111 18.03 21.43 18.55
C THR A 111 18.33 22.93 18.59
N GLY A 112 17.29 23.77 18.54
CA GLY A 112 17.41 25.23 18.49
C GLY A 112 17.91 25.77 17.15
N GLU A 113 18.13 24.89 16.17
CA GLU A 113 18.52 25.27 14.82
C GLU A 113 17.33 25.86 14.05
N PRO A 114 17.55 26.83 13.17
CA PRO A 114 16.48 27.34 12.33
C PRO A 114 15.96 26.23 11.42
N LEU A 115 14.63 26.14 11.29
CA LEU A 115 14.02 25.30 10.26
C LEU A 115 14.59 25.71 8.89
N PRO A 116 15.03 24.74 8.06
CA PRO A 116 15.51 25.04 6.72
C PRO A 116 14.41 25.78 5.95
N LYS A 117 14.77 26.92 5.35
CA LYS A 117 13.87 27.73 4.52
C LYS A 117 14.19 27.49 3.04
N PRO A 118 13.18 27.26 2.17
CA PRO A 118 11.76 27.12 2.53
C PRO A 118 11.51 25.83 3.33
N ILE A 119 10.59 25.86 4.31
CA ILE A 119 9.94 24.63 4.79
C ILE A 119 9.37 24.01 3.51
N PRO A 120 9.65 22.74 3.20
CA PRO A 120 9.40 22.22 1.87
C PRO A 120 7.95 22.56 1.51
N PRO A 121 7.70 23.22 0.35
CA PRO A 121 6.35 23.44 -0.11
C PRO A 121 5.63 22.08 -0.17
N ARG A 122 4.31 22.08 -0.27
CA ARG A 122 3.42 20.91 -0.23
C ARG A 122 3.70 19.81 -1.29
N THR A 123 4.91 19.72 -1.83
CA THR A 123 5.28 19.00 -3.04
C THR A 123 6.45 18.03 -2.90
N ALA A 124 7.40 18.16 -1.97
CA ALA A 124 8.50 17.20 -1.92
C ALA A 124 9.22 17.16 -0.57
N VAL A 125 9.27 15.97 -0.01
CA VAL A 125 10.37 15.48 0.82
C VAL A 125 11.66 15.73 0.03
N PHE A 126 12.51 16.68 0.45
CA PHE A 126 13.67 17.17 -0.33
C PHE A 126 14.49 16.03 -0.94
N PRO A 127 14.52 15.84 -2.28
CA PRO A 127 15.69 15.25 -2.88
C PRO A 127 16.83 16.25 -2.71
N ARG A 128 17.80 15.94 -1.85
CA ARG A 128 19.05 16.70 -1.71
C ARG A 128 19.88 16.59 -2.98
N ARG A 129 19.69 15.51 -3.74
CA ARG A 129 20.40 15.22 -4.98
C ARG A 129 19.55 15.60 -6.18
N GLU A 130 20.13 16.43 -7.05
CA GLU A 130 19.48 17.00 -8.25
C GLU A 130 18.89 15.93 -9.16
N GLU A 131 19.54 14.77 -9.25
CA GLU A 131 19.09 13.59 -10.00
C GLU A 131 17.71 13.03 -9.59
N PHE A 132 17.29 13.22 -8.33
CA PHE A 132 15.94 12.86 -7.87
C PHE A 132 15.00 14.07 -7.87
N ALA A 133 15.53 15.28 -8.03
CA ALA A 133 14.78 16.52 -8.14
C ALA A 133 14.27 16.73 -9.57
N SER A 134 15.11 16.52 -10.59
CA SER A 134 14.76 16.67 -12.00
C SER A 134 13.63 15.73 -12.43
N GLU A 135 12.74 16.21 -13.28
CA GLU A 135 11.85 15.30 -14.03
C GLU A 135 12.71 14.49 -15.00
N PRO A 136 12.58 13.15 -15.00
CA PRO A 136 13.24 12.36 -16.01
C PRO A 136 12.87 12.88 -17.41
N PRO A 137 13.84 13.07 -18.33
CA PRO A 137 13.58 13.68 -19.63
C PRO A 137 12.45 13.04 -20.44
N PHE A 138 12.16 11.76 -20.18
CA PHE A 138 11.11 11.00 -20.82
C PHE A 138 9.68 11.37 -20.37
N LEU A 139 9.49 11.88 -19.15
CA LEU A 139 8.17 12.38 -18.73
C LEU A 139 7.77 13.62 -19.54
N LEU A 140 8.77 14.31 -20.11
CA LEU A 140 8.64 15.49 -20.95
C LEU A 140 8.81 15.17 -22.45
N ALA A 141 9.20 13.93 -22.79
CA ALA A 141 9.41 13.54 -24.18
C ALA A 141 8.06 13.40 -24.90
N PRO A 142 7.93 13.89 -26.14
CA PRO A 142 6.72 13.68 -26.91
C PRO A 142 6.48 12.19 -27.11
N PHE A 143 5.24 11.75 -26.95
CA PHE A 143 4.86 10.36 -27.21
C PHE A 143 5.33 9.95 -28.61
N PRO A 144 6.00 8.80 -28.77
CA PRO A 144 6.48 8.38 -30.08
C PRO A 144 5.28 8.17 -31.02
N SER A 145 5.15 9.06 -32.01
CA SER A 145 4.22 8.89 -33.12
C SER A 145 4.74 7.71 -33.97
N ASP A 146 4.00 6.60 -33.96
CA ASP A 146 4.17 5.47 -34.88
C ASP A 146 5.31 4.48 -34.61
N ALA A 147 5.85 4.41 -33.39
CA ALA A 147 6.93 3.46 -33.09
C ALA A 147 6.43 2.00 -33.11
N VAL A 148 7.05 1.18 -33.96
CA VAL A 148 7.05 -0.28 -33.85
C VAL A 148 7.84 -0.66 -32.60
N TYR A 149 7.27 -1.49 -31.74
CA TYR A 149 7.94 -1.95 -30.54
C TYR A 149 9.23 -2.70 -30.86
N THR A 150 10.30 -2.28 -30.19
CA THR A 150 11.61 -2.92 -30.18
C THR A 150 11.75 -3.68 -28.87
N PHE A 151 11.74 -5.01 -28.97
CA PHE A 151 11.83 -5.93 -27.84
C PHE A 151 13.30 -6.21 -27.48
N PRO A 152 13.61 -6.54 -26.21
CA PRO A 152 14.93 -7.04 -25.84
C PRO A 152 15.29 -8.32 -26.60
N GLU A 153 16.60 -8.61 -26.68
CA GLU A 153 17.08 -9.91 -27.15
C GLU A 153 16.45 -11.05 -26.33
N ASP A 154 16.13 -12.18 -26.98
CA ASP A 154 15.36 -13.28 -26.38
C ASP A 154 15.88 -13.71 -25.01
N ALA A 155 17.19 -13.92 -24.86
CA ALA A 155 17.80 -14.32 -23.58
C ALA A 155 17.63 -13.27 -22.46
N LEU A 156 17.70 -11.99 -22.81
CA LEU A 156 17.47 -10.89 -21.87
C LEU A 156 15.98 -10.77 -21.56
N ARG A 157 15.11 -10.83 -22.57
CA ARG A 157 13.65 -10.77 -22.42
C ARG A 157 13.15 -11.83 -21.47
N ASP A 158 13.55 -13.09 -21.68
CA ASP A 158 13.06 -14.22 -20.89
C ASP A 158 13.50 -14.11 -19.42
N ARG A 159 14.75 -13.68 -19.17
CA ARG A 159 15.25 -13.39 -17.82
C ARG A 159 14.48 -12.27 -17.13
N LEU A 160 14.20 -11.17 -17.84
CA LEU A 160 13.43 -10.04 -17.30
C LEU A 160 11.98 -10.43 -16.99
N ILE A 161 11.38 -11.28 -17.83
CA ILE A 161 10.05 -11.85 -17.57
C ILE A 161 10.06 -12.67 -16.27
N ASP A 162 11.05 -13.55 -16.09
CA ASP A 162 11.18 -14.33 -14.85
C ASP A 162 11.35 -13.43 -13.62
N ASN A 163 12.18 -12.40 -13.71
CA ASN A 163 12.34 -11.40 -12.65
C ASN A 163 11.00 -10.72 -12.30
N TYR A 164 10.21 -10.31 -13.28
CA TYR A 164 8.89 -9.71 -13.04
C TYR A 164 7.97 -10.70 -12.30
N PHE A 165 7.91 -11.95 -12.74
CA PHE A 165 7.04 -12.94 -12.08
C PHE A 165 7.46 -13.21 -10.64
N LEU A 166 8.77 -13.24 -10.38
CA LEU A 166 9.34 -13.47 -9.06
C LEU A 166 9.13 -12.28 -8.10
N HIS A 167 9.27 -11.04 -8.61
CA HIS A 167 9.37 -9.86 -7.75
C HIS A 167 8.15 -8.93 -7.75
N TYR A 168 7.28 -9.05 -8.75
CA TYR A 168 6.06 -8.23 -8.89
C TYR A 168 4.81 -9.10 -8.87
N ASN A 169 4.68 -10.03 -9.83
CA ASN A 169 3.48 -10.86 -9.96
C ASN A 169 3.24 -11.74 -8.73
N HIS A 170 4.32 -12.14 -8.05
CA HIS A 170 4.28 -12.88 -6.79
C HIS A 170 3.49 -12.16 -5.68
N PHE A 171 3.53 -10.82 -5.64
CA PHE A 171 2.79 -10.03 -4.65
C PHE A 171 1.46 -9.50 -5.19
N LEU A 172 1.45 -9.11 -6.47
CA LEU A 172 0.32 -8.50 -7.17
C LEU A 172 0.03 -9.36 -8.42
N PRO A 173 -0.77 -10.44 -8.29
CA PRO A 173 -0.95 -11.47 -9.31
C PRO A 173 -1.81 -10.97 -10.49
N LEU A 174 -1.28 -10.02 -11.25
CA LEU A 174 -1.96 -9.41 -12.39
C LEU A 174 -2.03 -10.34 -13.60
N LEU A 175 -0.97 -11.10 -13.84
CA LEU A 175 -0.81 -12.00 -14.97
C LEU A 175 -0.88 -13.45 -14.49
N HIS A 176 -1.51 -14.29 -15.31
CA HIS A 176 -1.49 -15.73 -15.15
C HIS A 176 -0.33 -16.29 -15.98
N ARG A 177 0.68 -16.87 -15.31
CA ARG A 177 1.97 -17.24 -15.93
C ARG A 177 1.80 -18.19 -17.13
N PRO A 178 1.00 -19.27 -17.06
CA PRO A 178 0.82 -20.18 -18.19
C PRO A 178 0.23 -19.51 -19.44
N THR A 179 -0.80 -18.68 -19.29
CA THR A 179 -1.43 -18.00 -20.44
C THR A 179 -0.54 -16.92 -21.04
N PHE A 180 0.23 -16.22 -20.19
CA PHE A 180 1.23 -15.25 -20.66
C PHE A 180 2.31 -15.93 -21.50
N GLN A 181 2.84 -17.06 -21.00
CA GLN A 181 3.87 -17.83 -21.69
C GLN A 181 3.37 -18.38 -23.04
N GLN A 182 2.16 -18.94 -23.08
CA GLN A 182 1.53 -19.40 -24.33
C GLN A 182 1.37 -18.26 -25.35
N ALA A 183 0.95 -17.08 -24.91
CA ALA A 183 0.82 -15.92 -25.78
C ALA A 183 2.19 -15.40 -26.29
N LEU A 184 3.23 -15.50 -25.46
CA LEU A 184 4.61 -15.17 -25.84
C LEU A 184 5.14 -16.13 -26.91
N GLU A 185 4.99 -17.44 -26.70
CA GLU A 185 5.40 -18.51 -27.64
C GLU A 185 4.65 -18.43 -28.98
N ALA A 186 3.37 -18.06 -28.94
CA ALA A 186 2.57 -17.80 -30.14
C ALA A 186 2.96 -16.50 -30.86
N GLN A 187 3.97 -15.78 -30.35
CA GLN A 187 4.44 -14.49 -30.84
C GLN A 187 3.32 -13.45 -30.95
N LEU A 188 2.35 -13.50 -30.02
CA LEU A 188 1.24 -12.56 -30.01
C LEU A 188 1.72 -11.12 -29.78
N TYR A 189 2.87 -10.95 -29.12
CA TYR A 189 3.46 -9.64 -28.79
C TYR A 189 3.91 -8.86 -30.03
N LEU A 190 4.05 -9.52 -31.19
CA LEU A 190 4.34 -8.91 -32.48
C LEU A 190 3.08 -8.49 -33.26
N LYS A 191 1.89 -8.94 -32.83
CA LYS A 191 0.63 -8.84 -33.58
C LYS A 191 -0.43 -8.04 -32.82
N ASP A 192 -0.53 -8.27 -31.52
CA ASP A 192 -1.40 -7.54 -30.59
C ASP A 192 -0.56 -6.47 -29.91
N GLU A 193 -0.84 -5.21 -30.23
CA GLU A 193 -0.15 -4.07 -29.65
C GLU A 193 -0.29 -3.99 -28.13
N ALA A 194 -1.47 -4.27 -27.57
CA ALA A 194 -1.66 -4.20 -26.13
C ALA A 194 -0.85 -5.29 -25.41
N PHE A 195 -0.76 -6.48 -26.00
CA PHE A 195 0.09 -7.54 -25.48
C PHE A 195 1.58 -7.25 -25.68
N GLY A 196 1.96 -6.67 -26.82
CA GLY A 196 3.32 -6.17 -27.06
C GLY A 196 3.76 -5.17 -26.00
N GLY A 197 2.92 -4.18 -25.69
CA GLY A 197 3.15 -3.22 -24.62
C GLY A 197 3.21 -3.88 -23.24
N THR A 198 2.35 -4.88 -22.99
CA THR A 198 2.40 -5.71 -21.78
C THR A 198 3.77 -6.38 -21.62
N VAL A 199 4.30 -7.03 -22.66
CA VAL A 199 5.62 -7.69 -22.62
C VAL A 199 6.75 -6.68 -22.37
N LEU A 200 6.73 -5.51 -23.01
CA LEU A 200 7.72 -4.47 -22.79
C LEU A 200 7.71 -3.95 -21.35
N LEU A 201 6.53 -3.75 -20.76
CA LEU A 201 6.41 -3.26 -19.39
C LEU A 201 6.77 -4.33 -18.34
N VAL A 202 6.46 -5.60 -18.63
CA VAL A 202 6.98 -6.74 -17.86
C VAL A 202 8.51 -6.72 -17.87
N CYS A 203 9.13 -6.52 -19.04
CA CYS A 203 10.58 -6.42 -19.15
C CYS A 203 11.12 -5.20 -18.38
N ALA A 204 10.46 -4.04 -18.48
CA ALA A 204 10.84 -2.83 -17.78
C ALA A 204 10.86 -3.03 -16.26
N LEU A 205 9.81 -3.61 -15.68
CA LEU A 205 9.75 -3.94 -14.24
C LEU A 205 10.79 -5.00 -13.85
N GLY A 206 11.04 -5.98 -14.72
CA GLY A 206 12.05 -7.01 -14.53
C GLY A 206 13.47 -6.47 -14.34
N THR A 207 13.76 -5.26 -14.84
CA THR A 207 15.08 -4.62 -14.68
C THR A 207 15.43 -4.25 -13.26
N HIS A 208 14.43 -4.04 -12.40
CA HIS A 208 14.72 -3.69 -11.01
C HIS A 208 15.46 -4.82 -10.28
N ALA A 209 15.30 -6.07 -10.70
CA ALA A 209 16.05 -7.20 -10.16
C ALA A 209 17.38 -7.47 -10.89
N GLU A 210 17.63 -6.83 -12.03
CA GLU A 210 18.88 -7.05 -12.76
C GLU A 210 20.09 -6.48 -12.03
N PRO A 211 21.28 -7.10 -12.20
CA PRO A 211 22.54 -6.50 -11.81
C PRO A 211 22.77 -5.17 -12.52
N LYS A 212 23.39 -4.23 -11.83
CA LYS A 212 23.75 -2.93 -12.41
C LYS A 212 24.79 -3.14 -13.51
N VAL A 213 24.50 -2.61 -14.69
CA VAL A 213 25.50 -2.34 -15.74
C VAL A 213 25.94 -0.88 -15.56
N GLU A 214 27.23 -0.59 -15.72
CA GLU A 214 27.76 0.78 -15.58
C GLU A 214 27.03 1.75 -16.55
N ASP A 215 26.78 2.98 -16.09
CA ASP A 215 26.15 4.11 -16.80
C ASP A 215 24.66 4.04 -17.20
N GLU A 216 23.95 2.92 -16.99
CA GLU A 216 22.51 2.85 -17.30
C GLU A 216 21.62 2.98 -16.05
N ARG A 217 21.43 4.23 -15.61
CA ARG A 217 20.40 4.53 -14.59
C ARG A 217 19.02 4.34 -15.23
N TRP A 218 18.18 3.50 -14.61
CA TRP A 218 16.82 3.19 -15.09
C TRP A 218 16.78 2.34 -16.38
N LEU A 219 17.48 1.20 -16.40
CA LEU A 219 17.53 0.26 -17.54
C LEU A 219 16.16 -0.03 -18.19
N GLY A 220 15.09 -0.15 -17.40
CA GLY A 220 13.75 -0.46 -17.90
C GLY A 220 13.11 0.65 -18.73
N LEU A 221 13.68 1.85 -18.69
CA LEU A 221 13.10 3.03 -19.29
C LEU A 221 12.99 2.95 -20.81
N GLN A 222 13.97 2.32 -21.46
CA GLN A 222 13.99 2.11 -22.90
C GLN A 222 12.77 1.31 -23.40
N TRP A 223 12.21 0.43 -22.58
CA TRP A 223 11.00 -0.33 -22.91
C TRP A 223 9.74 0.39 -22.45
N PHE A 224 9.77 1.03 -21.28
CA PHE A 224 8.65 1.84 -20.81
C PHE A 224 8.29 2.98 -21.77
N ASN A 225 9.27 3.71 -22.29
CA ASN A 225 9.06 4.88 -23.16
C ASN A 225 8.43 4.54 -24.52
N GLN A 226 8.51 3.28 -24.94
CA GLN A 226 7.87 2.85 -26.18
C GLN A 226 6.35 2.73 -26.01
N VAL A 227 5.86 2.50 -24.79
CA VAL A 227 4.46 2.15 -24.53
C VAL A 227 3.62 3.39 -24.24
N ASP A 228 2.91 3.86 -25.27
CA ASP A 228 1.89 4.90 -25.13
C ASP A 228 0.52 4.31 -24.75
N VAL A 229 0.26 4.26 -23.44
CA VAL A 229 -1.03 3.80 -22.91
C VAL A 229 -2.20 4.72 -23.32
N PHE A 230 -1.97 6.02 -23.53
CA PHE A 230 -3.03 6.99 -23.85
C PHE A 230 -3.51 6.84 -25.27
N ARG A 231 -2.60 6.56 -26.22
CA ARG A 231 -2.97 6.21 -27.59
C ARG A 231 -3.86 4.98 -27.63
N SER A 232 -3.55 3.97 -26.81
CA SER A 232 -4.41 2.79 -26.71
C SER A 232 -5.81 3.16 -26.22
N THR A 233 -5.92 4.04 -25.22
CA THR A 233 -7.22 4.53 -24.68
C THR A 233 -8.01 5.36 -25.70
N ALA A 234 -7.34 6.12 -26.57
CA ALA A 234 -7.98 6.97 -27.57
C ALA A 234 -8.75 6.16 -28.64
N ARG A 235 -8.52 4.85 -28.71
CA ARG A 235 -9.36 3.93 -29.48
C ARG A 235 -10.65 3.73 -28.69
N PHE A 236 -11.74 4.35 -29.13
CA PHE A 236 -13.10 4.19 -28.57
C PHE A 236 -13.70 2.77 -28.73
N ALA A 237 -12.85 1.73 -28.75
CA ALA A 237 -13.22 0.33 -28.70
C ALA A 237 -13.36 -0.14 -27.24
N ARG A 238 -14.07 -1.26 -27.07
CA ARG A 238 -14.15 -1.94 -25.78
C ARG A 238 -12.74 -2.38 -25.33
N PRO A 239 -12.31 -2.04 -24.11
CA PRO A 239 -10.97 -2.38 -23.64
C PRO A 239 -10.74 -3.90 -23.61
N THR A 240 -9.55 -4.31 -24.02
CA THR A 240 -9.11 -5.71 -23.89
C THR A 240 -8.45 -5.95 -22.54
N LEU A 241 -8.32 -7.21 -22.14
CA LEU A 241 -7.61 -7.55 -20.91
C LEU A 241 -6.13 -7.14 -20.98
N HIS A 242 -5.47 -7.37 -22.13
CA HIS A 242 -4.09 -6.95 -22.36
C HIS A 242 -3.94 -5.43 -22.25
N GLU A 243 -4.92 -4.65 -22.74
CA GLU A 243 -4.88 -3.18 -22.61
C GLU A 243 -4.89 -2.77 -21.13
N ILE A 244 -5.74 -3.36 -20.31
CA ILE A 244 -5.81 -3.04 -18.88
C ILE A 244 -4.57 -3.51 -18.12
N GLN A 245 -4.08 -4.72 -18.41
CA GLN A 245 -2.83 -5.23 -17.84
C GLN A 245 -1.65 -4.31 -18.18
N MET A 246 -1.55 -3.87 -19.44
CA MET A 246 -0.57 -2.88 -19.88
C MET A 246 -0.68 -1.56 -19.09
N HIS A 247 -1.89 -1.03 -18.88
CA HIS A 247 -2.07 0.19 -18.07
C HIS A 247 -1.57 -0.02 -16.63
N ILE A 248 -1.95 -1.13 -16.00
CA ILE A 248 -1.56 -1.43 -14.61
C ILE A 248 -0.04 -1.56 -14.49
N LEU A 249 0.62 -2.28 -15.39
CA LEU A 249 2.07 -2.41 -15.41
C LEU A 249 2.78 -1.07 -15.61
N ALA A 250 2.23 -0.20 -16.48
CA ALA A 250 2.76 1.15 -16.68
C ALA A 250 2.64 1.99 -15.40
N ILE A 251 1.54 1.87 -14.66
CA ILE A 251 1.36 2.53 -13.37
C ILE A 251 2.36 2.00 -12.34
N MET A 252 2.58 0.67 -12.29
CA MET A 252 3.55 0.05 -11.39
C MET A 252 4.96 0.58 -11.64
N PHE A 253 5.38 0.67 -12.90
CA PHE A 253 6.68 1.19 -13.27
C PHE A 253 6.79 2.70 -12.96
N ALA A 254 5.79 3.49 -13.33
CA ALA A 254 5.75 4.93 -13.06
C ALA A 254 5.80 5.25 -11.55
N HIS A 255 5.19 4.42 -10.69
CA HIS A 255 5.28 4.57 -9.25
C HIS A 255 6.72 4.50 -8.72
N ALA A 256 7.59 3.72 -9.34
CA ALA A 256 8.98 3.59 -8.89
C ALA A 256 9.77 4.90 -8.97
N PHE A 257 9.39 5.83 -9.85
CA PHE A 257 10.07 7.12 -10.02
C PHE A 257 9.65 8.18 -8.98
N GLY A 258 8.58 7.95 -8.21
CA GLY A 258 8.13 8.89 -7.18
C GLY A 258 7.60 10.24 -7.70
N LYS A 259 7.41 10.41 -9.01
CA LYS A 259 6.87 11.63 -9.63
C LYS A 259 5.36 11.50 -9.85
N GLY A 260 4.62 11.77 -8.77
CA GLY A 260 3.21 11.41 -8.62
C GLY A 260 2.20 11.98 -9.64
N TYR A 261 2.50 13.09 -10.33
CA TYR A 261 1.55 13.73 -11.26
C TYR A 261 1.09 12.81 -12.39
N SER A 262 1.96 11.90 -12.85
CA SER A 262 1.62 10.98 -13.94
C SER A 262 0.81 9.76 -13.50
N VAL A 263 0.91 9.35 -12.23
CA VAL A 263 0.36 8.07 -11.76
C VAL A 263 -1.14 8.18 -11.51
N ASP A 264 -1.58 9.23 -10.83
CA ASP A 264 -2.99 9.47 -10.47
C ASP A 264 -3.89 9.58 -11.71
N PHE A 265 -3.39 10.30 -12.71
CA PHE A 265 -4.06 10.41 -14.01
C PHE A 265 -4.15 9.06 -14.73
N ARG A 266 -3.08 8.26 -14.72
CA ARG A 266 -3.08 6.90 -15.31
C ARG A 266 -4.01 5.95 -14.55
N LEU A 267 -4.04 6.01 -13.22
CA LEU A 267 -4.98 5.27 -12.38
C LEU A 267 -6.43 5.62 -12.78
N SER A 268 -6.75 6.91 -12.85
CA SER A 268 -8.08 7.40 -13.25
C SER A 268 -8.53 6.84 -14.60
N ILE A 269 -7.64 6.84 -15.60
CA ILE A 269 -7.93 6.28 -16.93
C ILE A 269 -8.13 4.77 -16.86
N ALA A 270 -7.22 4.04 -16.20
CA ALA A 270 -7.32 2.60 -16.06
C ALA A 270 -8.63 2.17 -15.37
N PHE A 271 -9.09 2.91 -14.36
CA PHE A 271 -10.39 2.66 -13.73
C PHE A 271 -11.56 2.87 -14.66
N ARG A 272 -11.59 3.98 -15.40
CA ARG A 272 -12.69 4.22 -16.34
C ARG A 272 -12.79 3.09 -17.36
N ARG A 273 -11.65 2.62 -17.87
CA ARG A 273 -11.59 1.49 -18.81
C ARG A 273 -11.97 0.15 -18.17
N ILE A 274 -11.54 -0.14 -16.94
CA ILE A 274 -11.89 -1.41 -16.30
C ILE A 274 -13.36 -1.45 -15.85
N ILE A 275 -13.95 -0.30 -15.53
CA ILE A 275 -15.37 -0.14 -15.20
C ILE A 275 -16.24 -0.35 -16.45
N GLU A 276 -15.82 0.17 -17.61
CA GLU A 276 -16.51 -0.02 -18.90
C GLU A 276 -16.75 -1.50 -19.24
N VAL A 277 -15.84 -2.39 -18.85
CA VAL A 277 -16.03 -3.84 -19.09
C VAL A 277 -16.82 -4.55 -18.00
N GLY A 278 -17.11 -3.87 -16.89
CA GLY A 278 -17.87 -4.41 -15.75
C GLY A 278 -17.05 -5.20 -14.73
N ALA A 279 -15.71 -5.13 -14.73
CA ALA A 279 -14.89 -5.99 -13.86
C ALA A 279 -14.96 -5.64 -12.36
N HIS A 280 -15.50 -4.47 -12.02
CA HIS A 280 -15.84 -4.06 -10.65
C HIS A 280 -17.10 -4.77 -10.12
N ARG A 281 -17.82 -5.50 -10.98
CA ARG A 281 -19.05 -6.18 -10.62
C ARG A 281 -18.87 -7.68 -10.46
N GLU A 282 -19.65 -8.29 -9.58
CA GLU A 282 -19.81 -9.73 -9.54
C GLU A 282 -20.51 -10.22 -10.81
N GLU A 283 -19.84 -11.10 -11.55
CA GLU A 283 -20.39 -11.72 -12.75
C GLU A 283 -21.02 -13.08 -12.41
N ALA A 284 -22.25 -13.30 -12.87
CA ALA A 284 -22.94 -14.58 -12.69
C ALA A 284 -22.31 -15.73 -13.51
N GLY A 285 -22.56 -16.96 -13.08
CA GLY A 285 -22.12 -18.19 -13.76
C GLY A 285 -20.78 -18.73 -13.26
N PRO A 286 -20.27 -19.82 -13.87
CA PRO A 286 -19.05 -20.48 -13.40
C PRO A 286 -17.82 -19.58 -13.58
N SER A 287 -16.81 -19.83 -12.74
CA SER A 287 -15.49 -19.24 -12.85
C SER A 287 -14.79 -19.70 -14.13
N SER A 288 -14.03 -18.79 -14.73
CA SER A 288 -13.25 -19.05 -15.95
C SER A 288 -11.93 -18.30 -15.86
N SER A 289 -10.93 -18.72 -16.62
CA SER A 289 -9.59 -18.12 -16.58
C SER A 289 -9.65 -16.64 -16.94
N ARG A 290 -10.52 -16.31 -17.91
CA ARG A 290 -10.77 -14.93 -18.32
C ARG A 290 -11.42 -14.10 -17.22
N LYS A 291 -12.47 -14.60 -16.56
CA LYS A 291 -13.16 -13.88 -15.47
C LYS A 291 -12.22 -13.62 -14.31
N GLU A 292 -11.43 -14.64 -13.96
CA GLU A 292 -10.49 -14.54 -12.85
C GLU A 292 -9.36 -13.54 -13.14
N LEU A 293 -8.85 -13.47 -14.37
CA LEU A 293 -7.88 -12.45 -14.77
C LEU A 293 -8.43 -11.03 -14.74
N TRP A 294 -9.67 -10.80 -15.17
CA TRP A 294 -10.33 -9.49 -15.05
C TRP A 294 -10.50 -9.06 -13.60
N LYS A 295 -10.91 -9.99 -12.74
CA LYS A 295 -11.04 -9.79 -11.29
C LYS A 295 -9.67 -9.46 -10.65
N ARG A 296 -8.63 -10.22 -10.97
CA ARG A 296 -7.25 -9.95 -10.51
C ARG A 296 -6.79 -8.56 -10.95
N ALA A 297 -7.02 -8.18 -12.21
CA ALA A 297 -6.69 -6.84 -12.71
C ALA A 297 -7.42 -5.73 -11.93
N PHE A 298 -8.72 -5.90 -11.65
CA PHE A 298 -9.49 -4.96 -10.84
C PHE A 298 -8.92 -4.79 -9.44
N TRP A 299 -8.66 -5.89 -8.73
CA TRP A 299 -8.15 -5.83 -7.36
C TRP A 299 -6.73 -5.29 -7.26
N VAL A 300 -5.85 -5.61 -8.21
CA VAL A 300 -4.51 -5.02 -8.27
C VAL A 300 -4.61 -3.50 -8.48
N LEU A 301 -5.48 -3.05 -9.39
CA LEU A 301 -5.68 -1.63 -9.63
C LEU A 301 -6.24 -0.91 -8.39
N LEU A 302 -7.23 -1.51 -7.72
CA LEU A 302 -7.81 -0.98 -6.48
C LEU A 302 -6.77 -0.87 -5.36
N PHE A 303 -5.95 -1.89 -5.16
CA PHE A 303 -4.85 -1.84 -4.19
C PHE A 303 -3.89 -0.67 -4.45
N MET A 304 -3.51 -0.47 -5.72
CA MET A 304 -2.59 0.60 -6.10
C MET A 304 -3.19 1.98 -5.85
N ASP A 305 -4.48 2.17 -6.15
CA ASP A 305 -5.21 3.41 -5.92
C ASP A 305 -5.32 3.75 -4.44
N VAL A 306 -5.81 2.81 -3.62
CA VAL A 306 -5.99 3.02 -2.17
C VAL A 306 -4.66 3.28 -1.47
N SER A 307 -3.62 2.55 -1.87
CA SER A 307 -2.26 2.75 -1.34
C SER A 307 -1.72 4.14 -1.67
N ASP A 308 -1.87 4.57 -2.93
CA ASP A 308 -1.37 5.85 -3.39
C ASP A 308 -2.15 7.04 -2.81
N ALA A 309 -3.48 6.94 -2.83
CA ALA A 309 -4.41 7.89 -2.23
C ALA A 309 -4.08 8.12 -0.75
N GLY A 310 -3.85 7.03 0.00
CA GLY A 310 -3.47 7.11 1.41
C GLY A 310 -2.14 7.80 1.65
N PHE A 311 -1.14 7.54 0.80
CA PHE A 311 0.17 8.17 0.93
C PHE A 311 0.13 9.68 0.65
N ARG A 312 -0.65 10.09 -0.36
CA ARG A 312 -0.73 11.49 -0.83
C ARG A 312 -1.88 12.30 -0.24
N GLY A 313 -2.74 11.64 0.52
CA GLY A 313 -3.97 12.18 1.09
C GLY A 313 -4.99 12.64 0.05
N ARG A 314 -5.08 11.90 -1.06
CA ARG A 314 -6.07 12.13 -2.12
C ARG A 314 -7.30 11.24 -1.90
N PRO A 315 -8.46 11.59 -2.46
CA PRO A 315 -9.58 10.65 -2.54
C PRO A 315 -9.21 9.48 -3.44
N THR A 316 -9.74 8.30 -3.13
CA THR A 316 -9.70 7.14 -4.02
C THR A 316 -10.65 7.33 -5.19
N THR A 317 -10.40 6.60 -6.28
CA THR A 317 -11.22 6.65 -7.49
C THR A 317 -12.61 6.05 -7.27
N LEU A 318 -12.66 4.95 -6.51
CA LEU A 318 -13.90 4.28 -6.13
C LEU A 318 -14.10 4.36 -4.62
N ARG A 319 -15.36 4.45 -4.21
CA ARG A 319 -15.76 4.23 -2.82
C ARG A 319 -16.05 2.75 -2.60
N TYR A 320 -16.14 2.36 -1.33
CA TYR A 320 -16.43 0.98 -0.95
C TYR A 320 -17.75 0.48 -1.57
N GLU A 321 -18.75 1.35 -1.71
CA GLU A 321 -20.09 1.01 -2.19
C GLU A 321 -20.18 0.94 -3.73
N ASP A 322 -19.12 1.29 -4.45
CA ASP A 322 -19.14 1.40 -5.91
C ASP A 322 -18.76 0.07 -6.62
N PHE A 323 -18.50 -1.01 -5.88
CA PHE A 323 -18.11 -2.32 -6.42
C PHE A 323 -18.61 -3.50 -5.56
N ASP A 324 -18.91 -4.63 -6.20
CA ASP A 324 -19.33 -5.89 -5.55
C ASP A 324 -18.51 -7.10 -6.04
N ALA A 325 -17.39 -6.88 -6.75
CA ALA A 325 -16.49 -7.94 -7.20
C ALA A 325 -16.00 -8.80 -6.01
N ARG A 326 -16.11 -10.13 -6.12
CA ARG A 326 -15.55 -11.06 -5.12
C ARG A 326 -14.02 -11.04 -5.11
N LEU A 327 -13.42 -11.44 -3.99
CA LEU A 327 -11.98 -11.68 -3.91
C LEU A 327 -11.52 -12.77 -4.93
N PRO A 328 -10.26 -12.70 -5.40
CA PRO A 328 -9.65 -13.75 -6.21
C PRO A 328 -9.78 -15.15 -5.58
N ILE A 329 -9.90 -16.16 -6.44
CA ILE A 329 -9.95 -17.55 -6.02
C ILE A 329 -8.57 -17.93 -5.49
N GLU A 330 -8.52 -18.53 -4.30
CA GLU A 330 -7.30 -19.02 -3.65
C GLU A 330 -6.81 -20.30 -4.33
N CYS A 331 -6.38 -20.17 -5.57
CA CYS A 331 -5.90 -21.25 -6.42
C CYS A 331 -4.71 -20.77 -7.25
N ASP A 332 -3.61 -21.49 -7.15
CA ASP A 332 -2.40 -21.17 -7.91
C ASP A 332 -2.60 -21.47 -9.40
N ASP A 333 -1.91 -20.69 -10.24
CA ASP A 333 -2.03 -20.70 -11.70
C ASP A 333 -1.95 -22.12 -12.32
N GLN A 334 -1.09 -22.98 -11.78
CA GLN A 334 -0.90 -24.35 -12.28
C GLN A 334 -2.13 -25.27 -12.12
N PHE A 335 -3.12 -24.87 -11.31
CA PHE A 335 -4.32 -25.65 -11.02
C PHE A 335 -5.60 -25.08 -11.66
N TRP A 336 -5.48 -24.11 -12.57
CA TRP A 336 -6.64 -23.56 -13.27
C TRP A 336 -7.32 -24.58 -14.20
N GLY A 337 -6.58 -25.55 -14.73
CA GLY A 337 -7.12 -26.65 -15.53
C GLY A 337 -7.87 -26.22 -16.80
N GLU A 338 -8.55 -27.17 -17.46
CA GLU A 338 -9.47 -26.87 -18.56
C GLU A 338 -10.81 -26.37 -18.00
N GLU A 339 -11.39 -25.33 -18.61
CA GLU A 339 -12.67 -24.77 -18.16
C GLU A 339 -13.78 -25.83 -18.17
N GLY A 340 -14.51 -25.93 -17.05
CA GLY A 340 -15.56 -26.94 -16.86
C GLY A 340 -15.06 -28.30 -16.35
N HIS A 341 -13.75 -28.51 -16.24
CA HIS A 341 -13.21 -29.70 -15.59
C HIS A 341 -13.44 -29.65 -14.06
N PRO A 342 -13.82 -30.76 -13.38
CA PRO A 342 -14.11 -30.73 -11.94
C PRO A 342 -12.95 -30.30 -11.04
N MET A 343 -11.71 -30.43 -11.52
CA MET A 343 -10.48 -30.02 -10.81
C MET A 343 -9.99 -28.63 -11.23
N ALA A 344 -10.67 -27.94 -12.13
CA ALA A 344 -10.35 -26.57 -12.50
C ALA A 344 -10.58 -25.65 -11.28
N PHE A 345 -9.60 -24.80 -10.97
CA PHE A 345 -9.63 -23.90 -9.82
C PHE A 345 -9.67 -24.61 -8.45
N VAL A 346 -9.10 -25.81 -8.34
CA VAL A 346 -9.03 -26.56 -7.08
C VAL A 346 -7.60 -26.60 -6.57
N GLN A 347 -7.34 -25.91 -5.46
CA GLN A 347 -6.05 -25.94 -4.76
C GLN A 347 -5.88 -27.27 -3.98
N PRO A 348 -4.73 -27.95 -4.07
CA PRO A 348 -4.46 -29.14 -3.27
C PRO A 348 -4.45 -28.82 -1.77
N PRO A 349 -5.08 -29.64 -0.89
CA PRO A 349 -5.15 -29.38 0.54
C PRO A 349 -3.79 -29.28 1.25
N SER A 350 -2.76 -29.91 0.70
CA SER A 350 -1.40 -29.94 1.26
C SER A 350 -0.60 -28.66 1.00
N THR A 351 -1.06 -27.80 0.09
CA THR A 351 -0.28 -26.66 -0.40
C THR A 351 -1.12 -25.39 -0.33
N PRO A 352 -0.84 -24.49 0.62
CA PRO A 352 -1.51 -23.20 0.67
C PRO A 352 -1.36 -22.43 -0.65
N SER A 353 -2.40 -21.72 -1.07
CA SER A 353 -2.29 -20.89 -2.28
C SER A 353 -1.49 -19.63 -1.99
N THR A 354 -0.63 -19.28 -2.94
CA THR A 354 0.06 -17.99 -2.96
C THR A 354 -0.91 -16.80 -3.07
N ILE A 355 -2.10 -17.02 -3.64
CA ILE A 355 -3.17 -16.01 -3.74
C ILE A 355 -3.79 -15.69 -2.37
N THR A 356 -3.71 -16.60 -1.39
CA THR A 356 -4.18 -16.34 -0.02
C THR A 356 -3.50 -15.10 0.58
N ALA A 357 -2.19 -14.91 0.33
CA ALA A 357 -1.49 -13.71 0.76
C ALA A 357 -2.06 -12.44 0.10
N PHE A 358 -2.34 -12.48 -1.20
CA PHE A 358 -2.96 -11.37 -1.91
C PHE A 358 -4.36 -11.07 -1.38
N ASN A 359 -5.19 -12.07 -1.11
CA ASN A 359 -6.52 -11.88 -0.51
C ASN A 359 -6.44 -11.20 0.87
N HIS A 360 -5.46 -11.57 1.70
CA HIS A 360 -5.24 -10.88 2.98
C HIS A 360 -4.76 -9.43 2.82
N LEU A 361 -3.95 -9.14 1.79
CA LEU A 361 -3.59 -7.78 1.42
C LEU A 361 -4.82 -6.96 0.99
N LEU A 362 -5.71 -7.55 0.19
CA LEU A 362 -6.95 -6.91 -0.25
C LEU A 362 -7.89 -6.62 0.93
N LYS A 363 -7.96 -7.50 1.93
CA LYS A 363 -8.72 -7.23 3.17
C LYS A 363 -8.17 -6.00 3.92
N LEU A 364 -6.85 -5.85 4.04
CA LEU A 364 -6.24 -4.63 4.58
C LEU A 364 -6.51 -3.40 3.71
N THR A 365 -6.56 -3.58 2.39
CA THR A 365 -6.87 -2.52 1.42
C THR A 365 -8.29 -1.99 1.62
N LEU A 366 -9.27 -2.88 1.79
CA LEU A 366 -10.66 -2.51 2.06
C LEU A 366 -10.79 -1.77 3.40
N GLN A 367 -10.09 -2.23 4.44
CA GLN A 367 -10.04 -1.51 5.71
C GLN A 367 -9.43 -0.11 5.54
N LEU A 368 -8.33 0.01 4.79
CA LEU A 368 -7.69 1.30 4.52
C LEU A 368 -8.60 2.24 3.74
N LEU A 369 -9.33 1.74 2.74
CA LEU A 369 -10.34 2.49 1.98
C LEU A 369 -11.43 3.03 2.92
N HIS A 370 -11.92 2.20 3.84
CA HIS A 370 -12.92 2.60 4.82
C HIS A 370 -12.37 3.61 5.84
N ILE A 371 -11.13 3.45 6.32
CA ILE A 371 -10.47 4.43 7.21
C ILE A 371 -10.34 5.79 6.52
N GLN A 372 -9.97 5.81 5.25
CA GLN A 372 -9.84 7.05 4.46
C GLN A 372 -11.19 7.78 4.34
N SER A 373 -12.27 7.06 4.06
CA SER A 373 -13.61 7.67 3.96
C SER A 373 -14.18 8.09 5.33
N SER A 374 -13.88 7.37 6.41
CA SER A 374 -14.44 7.66 7.74
C SER A 374 -13.66 8.70 8.54
N MET A 375 -12.32 8.69 8.46
CA MET A 375 -11.46 9.56 9.29
C MET A 375 -10.86 10.74 8.53
N TYR A 376 -10.67 10.62 7.22
CA TYR A 376 -9.93 11.60 6.41
C TYR A 376 -10.80 12.34 5.38
N SER A 377 -12.11 12.07 5.36
CA SER A 377 -13.05 12.81 4.51
C SER A 377 -13.15 14.28 4.89
N ILE A 378 -13.05 15.15 3.88
CA ILE A 378 -13.18 16.61 4.04
C ILE A 378 -14.58 16.99 4.56
N ARG A 379 -15.61 16.27 4.09
CA ARG A 379 -16.99 16.46 4.54
C ARG A 379 -17.40 15.22 5.32
N LYS A 380 -17.73 15.40 6.61
CA LYS A 380 -18.39 14.34 7.38
C LYS A 380 -19.82 14.18 6.82
N PRO A 381 -20.31 12.96 6.58
CA PRO A 381 -21.68 12.72 6.17
C PRO A 381 -22.68 13.42 7.10
N PRO A 382 -23.72 14.09 6.59
CA PRO A 382 -24.78 14.69 7.41
C PRO A 382 -25.53 13.56 8.12
N GLY A 383 -25.22 13.38 9.40
CA GLY A 383 -25.54 12.17 10.16
C GLY A 383 -24.48 11.95 11.22
N ILE A 384 -23.19 11.92 10.84
CA ILE A 384 -22.05 11.87 11.77
C ILE A 384 -21.79 13.22 12.42
N ALA A 385 -22.09 14.33 11.72
CA ALA A 385 -21.98 15.68 12.27
C ALA A 385 -23.09 16.02 13.29
N ASN A 386 -24.22 15.30 13.25
CA ASN A 386 -25.41 15.56 14.10
C ASN A 386 -25.80 14.37 15.00
N SER A 387 -25.18 13.19 14.84
CA SER A 387 -25.26 12.08 15.78
C SER A 387 -24.30 12.36 16.92
N VAL A 388 -24.83 12.39 18.13
CA VAL A 388 -24.08 12.58 19.38
C VAL A 388 -23.25 11.33 19.76
N GLU A 389 -23.07 10.33 18.89
CA GLU A 389 -22.84 8.94 19.35
C GLU A 389 -21.59 8.20 18.83
N ALA A 390 -20.72 8.80 18.03
CA ALA A 390 -19.38 8.21 17.80
C ALA A 390 -18.30 9.28 17.99
N SER A 391 -17.63 9.23 19.14
CA SER A 391 -16.41 10.00 19.34
C SER A 391 -15.36 9.55 18.33
N ASP A 392 -14.42 10.43 17.97
CA ASP A 392 -13.22 10.04 17.21
C ASP A 392 -12.50 8.85 17.90
N ALA A 393 -12.62 8.73 19.23
CA ALA A 393 -12.14 7.59 20.01
C ALA A 393 -12.88 6.28 19.71
N ASP A 394 -14.20 6.31 19.54
CA ASP A 394 -15.00 5.11 19.24
C ASP A 394 -14.69 4.59 17.85
N THR A 395 -14.49 5.51 16.89
CA THR A 395 -14.06 5.20 15.53
C THR A 395 -12.68 4.52 15.52
N VAL A 396 -11.72 5.04 16.29
CA VAL A 396 -10.39 4.42 16.45
C VAL A 396 -10.50 3.03 17.06
N MET A 397 -11.27 2.86 18.14
CA MET A 397 -11.45 1.55 18.79
C MET A 397 -12.07 0.53 17.84
N HIS A 398 -13.03 0.96 17.02
CA HIS A 398 -13.64 0.10 16.00
C HIS A 398 -12.60 -0.40 14.99
N PHE A 399 -11.82 0.49 14.39
CA PHE A 399 -10.79 0.07 13.43
C PHE A 399 -9.65 -0.74 14.05
N ASP A 400 -9.24 -0.43 15.27
CA ASP A 400 -8.27 -1.26 16.00
C ASP A 400 -8.79 -2.69 16.21
N SER A 401 -10.08 -2.82 16.55
CA SER A 401 -10.74 -4.13 16.71
C SER A 401 -10.74 -4.92 15.40
N ASP A 402 -11.15 -4.29 14.29
CA ASP A 402 -11.19 -4.94 12.97
C ASP A 402 -9.79 -5.33 12.48
N LEU A 403 -8.79 -4.50 12.77
CA LEU A 403 -7.40 -4.77 12.42
C LEU A 403 -6.83 -5.94 13.26
N ASN A 404 -7.22 -6.07 14.53
CA ASN A 404 -6.85 -7.23 15.37
C ASN A 404 -7.54 -8.51 14.89
N LEU A 405 -8.82 -8.45 14.51
CA LEU A 405 -9.53 -9.59 13.94
C LEU A 405 -8.87 -10.07 12.64
N TRP A 406 -8.39 -9.14 11.80
CA TRP A 406 -7.62 -9.50 10.61
C TRP A 406 -6.33 -10.25 10.96
N LEU A 407 -5.62 -9.82 12.01
CA LEU A 407 -4.38 -10.47 12.45
C LEU A 407 -4.64 -11.88 12.99
N GLU A 408 -5.72 -12.06 13.75
CA GLU A 408 -6.15 -13.37 14.28
C GLU A 408 -6.59 -14.33 13.18
N ALA A 409 -7.15 -13.82 12.07
CA ALA A 409 -7.57 -14.62 10.93
C ALA A 409 -6.42 -14.99 9.98
N LEU A 410 -5.21 -14.48 10.20
CA LEU A 410 -4.07 -14.71 9.32
C LEU A 410 -3.53 -16.15 9.47
N PRO A 411 -3.37 -16.92 8.38
CA PRO A 411 -2.82 -18.27 8.44
C PRO A 411 -1.41 -18.31 9.04
N ALA A 412 -1.09 -19.39 9.76
CA ALA A 412 0.20 -19.54 10.46
C ALA A 412 1.44 -19.37 9.55
N HIS A 413 1.36 -19.84 8.30
CA HIS A 413 2.44 -19.70 7.31
C HIS A 413 2.60 -18.28 6.75
N LEU A 414 1.61 -17.40 6.95
CA LEU A 414 1.66 -15.97 6.58
C LEU A 414 1.91 -15.07 7.79
N SER A 415 1.75 -15.57 9.01
CA SER A 415 2.00 -14.81 10.23
C SER A 415 3.48 -14.41 10.38
N TRP A 416 3.72 -13.18 10.84
CA TRP A 416 5.07 -12.67 11.07
C TRP A 416 5.73 -13.34 12.28
N GLN A 417 7.00 -13.74 12.15
CA GLN A 417 7.83 -14.32 13.21
C GLN A 417 7.42 -15.72 13.71
N THR A 418 6.73 -16.50 12.87
CA THR A 418 6.50 -17.93 13.11
C THR A 418 7.56 -18.77 12.36
N PRO A 419 8.07 -19.88 12.92
CA PRO A 419 8.93 -20.81 12.17
C PRO A 419 8.31 -21.29 10.85
N GLU A 420 6.97 -21.36 10.82
CA GLU A 420 6.15 -21.82 9.71
C GLU A 420 6.12 -20.85 8.51
N SER A 421 6.48 -19.57 8.68
CA SER A 421 6.57 -18.60 7.57
C SER A 421 7.89 -18.65 6.80
N ALA A 422 8.78 -19.61 7.09
CA ALA A 422 10.07 -19.74 6.40
C ALA A 422 9.95 -19.81 4.86
N GLY A 423 8.92 -20.48 4.34
CA GLY A 423 8.65 -20.60 2.89
C GLY A 423 7.88 -19.43 2.27
N HIS A 424 7.34 -18.51 3.08
CA HIS A 424 6.49 -17.40 2.64
C HIS A 424 6.94 -16.07 3.25
N PHE A 425 8.23 -15.97 3.60
CA PHE A 425 8.77 -14.85 4.36
C PHE A 425 8.46 -13.50 3.71
N SER A 426 8.64 -13.38 2.39
CA SER A 426 8.43 -12.11 1.69
C SER A 426 6.95 -11.69 1.71
N HIS A 427 6.00 -12.64 1.62
CA HIS A 427 4.58 -12.36 1.82
C HIS A 427 4.25 -11.97 3.25
N SER A 428 4.77 -12.70 4.24
CA SER A 428 4.60 -12.36 5.66
C SER A 428 5.15 -10.98 5.99
N ALA A 429 6.33 -10.65 5.46
CA ALA A 429 6.96 -9.34 5.62
C ALA A 429 6.08 -8.25 4.98
N PHE A 430 5.60 -8.47 3.76
CA PHE A 430 4.75 -7.50 3.06
C PHE A 430 3.45 -7.24 3.82
N LEU A 431 2.74 -8.30 4.22
CA LEU A 431 1.49 -8.22 4.97
C LEU A 431 1.68 -7.53 6.32
N HIS A 432 2.74 -7.85 7.06
CA HIS A 432 3.02 -7.23 8.36
C HIS A 432 3.37 -5.75 8.22
N ILE A 433 4.14 -5.38 7.20
CA ILE A 433 4.44 -3.97 6.89
C ILE A 433 3.14 -3.22 6.59
N THR A 434 2.27 -3.75 5.73
CA THR A 434 0.97 -3.14 5.41
C THR A 434 0.07 -3.06 6.65
N TYR A 435 -0.01 -4.11 7.46
CA TYR A 435 -0.75 -4.12 8.74
C TYR A 435 -0.29 -2.98 9.66
N THR A 436 1.02 -2.83 9.84
CA THR A 436 1.56 -1.74 10.67
C THR A 436 1.24 -0.37 10.09
N TYR A 437 1.22 -0.23 8.75
CA TYR A 437 0.84 1.01 8.09
C TYR A 437 -0.64 1.37 8.27
N VAL A 438 -1.55 0.40 8.17
CA VAL A 438 -2.97 0.61 8.48
C VAL A 438 -3.13 1.10 9.91
N ARG A 439 -2.43 0.48 10.87
CA ARG A 439 -2.43 0.92 12.27
C ARG A 439 -1.90 2.33 12.46
N LEU A 440 -0.79 2.67 11.80
CA LEU A 440 -0.25 4.04 11.80
C LEU A 440 -1.27 5.03 11.26
N THR A 441 -2.05 4.64 10.25
CA THR A 441 -3.08 5.49 9.63
C THR A 441 -4.24 5.75 10.57
N ILE A 442 -4.74 4.74 11.29
CA ILE A 442 -5.82 4.90 12.29
C ILE A 442 -5.45 5.95 13.35
N HIS A 443 -4.21 5.90 13.84
CA HIS A 443 -3.77 6.72 14.98
C HIS A 443 -3.13 8.07 14.61
N ARG A 444 -2.80 8.28 13.33
CA ARG A 444 -2.06 9.47 12.86
C ARG A 444 -2.72 10.81 13.21
N PRO A 445 -4.05 11.01 13.10
CA PRO A 445 -4.67 12.30 13.36
C PRO A 445 -4.40 12.81 14.79
N PHE A 446 -4.23 11.89 15.74
CA PHE A 446 -4.05 12.21 17.16
C PHE A 446 -2.59 12.46 17.57
N ILE A 447 -1.64 12.25 16.65
CA ILE A 447 -0.22 12.52 16.91
C ILE A 447 0.24 13.80 16.21
N GLU A 448 -0.35 14.22 15.09
CA GLU A 448 0.14 15.37 14.31
C GLU A 448 -0.06 16.72 15.00
N ASP A 449 -1.22 16.94 15.64
CA ASP A 449 -1.60 18.23 16.23
C ASP A 449 -1.38 18.34 17.73
N ASN A 450 -1.20 17.22 18.43
CA ASN A 450 -1.10 17.19 19.87
C ASN A 450 0.37 17.34 20.32
N ASP A 451 0.61 17.91 21.50
CA ASP A 451 1.93 18.01 22.15
C ASP A 451 2.50 16.64 22.55
N GLY A 452 2.10 15.55 21.89
CA GLY A 452 2.47 14.15 22.12
C GLY A 452 2.00 13.59 23.46
N SER A 453 0.98 14.19 24.05
CA SER A 453 0.25 13.70 25.24
C SER A 453 -0.80 12.62 24.90
N SER A 454 -1.04 12.36 23.61
CA SER A 454 -2.00 11.36 23.14
C SER A 454 -1.52 9.93 23.38
N ALA A 455 -2.43 9.08 23.86
CA ALA A 455 -2.22 7.63 23.99
C ALA A 455 -1.91 6.95 22.64
N SER A 456 -2.29 7.57 21.52
CA SER A 456 -1.99 7.11 20.17
C SER A 456 -0.50 7.15 19.81
N PHE A 457 0.31 8.02 20.43
CA PHE A 457 1.72 8.17 20.03
C PHE A 457 2.57 6.95 20.42
N PRO A 458 2.53 6.42 21.66
CA PRO A 458 3.19 5.15 21.98
C PRO A 458 2.74 3.98 21.10
N ILE A 459 1.46 3.93 20.72
CA ILE A 459 0.92 2.91 19.81
C ILE A 459 1.61 3.00 18.44
N CYS A 460 1.62 4.19 17.84
CA CYS A 460 2.31 4.44 16.57
C CYS A 460 3.80 4.10 16.64
N VAL A 461 4.48 4.43 17.73
CA VAL A 461 5.91 4.14 17.91
C VAL A 461 6.18 2.64 17.98
N ASN A 462 5.33 1.87 18.68
CA ASN A 462 5.45 0.42 18.72
C ASN A 462 5.18 -0.22 17.35
N ALA A 463 4.16 0.27 16.62
CA ALA A 463 3.90 -0.16 15.25
C ALA A 463 5.08 0.16 14.31
N ALA A 464 5.63 1.36 14.40
CA ALA A 464 6.80 1.78 13.63
C ALA A 464 8.03 0.92 13.94
N ARG A 465 8.34 0.66 15.21
CA ARG A 465 9.44 -0.24 15.60
C ARG A 465 9.23 -1.66 15.04
N SER A 466 8.01 -2.16 15.08
CA SER A 466 7.67 -3.48 14.52
C SER A 466 7.92 -3.50 13.00
N CYS A 467 7.47 -2.48 12.28
CA CYS A 467 7.70 -2.31 10.84
C CYS A 467 9.20 -2.25 10.48
N LEU A 468 9.99 -1.45 11.22
CA LEU A 468 11.44 -1.32 10.99
C LEU A 468 12.22 -2.61 11.30
N ARG A 469 11.74 -3.44 12.23
CA ARG A 469 12.31 -4.78 12.47
C ARG A 469 12.05 -5.74 11.31
N VAL A 470 10.96 -5.57 10.55
CA VAL A 470 10.77 -6.30 9.29
C VAL A 470 11.82 -5.88 8.26
N ALA A 471 12.06 -4.58 8.11
CA ALA A 471 13.13 -4.09 7.22
C ALA A 471 14.50 -4.67 7.60
N GLU A 472 14.81 -4.72 8.90
CA GLU A 472 16.02 -5.39 9.41
C GLU A 472 16.12 -6.85 9.01
N ALA A 473 15.02 -7.61 9.11
CA ALA A 473 14.99 -9.00 8.68
C ALA A 473 15.15 -9.15 7.15
N ILE A 474 14.53 -8.28 6.35
CA ILE A 474 14.67 -8.26 4.88
C ILE A 474 16.14 -8.03 4.51
N VAL A 475 16.77 -7.00 5.08
CA VAL A 475 18.19 -6.68 4.86
C VAL A 475 19.09 -7.83 5.30
N SER A 476 18.83 -8.41 6.48
CA SER A 476 19.63 -9.53 7.02
C SER A 476 19.56 -10.79 6.14
N ARG A 477 18.41 -11.04 5.50
CA ARG A 477 18.22 -12.15 4.55
C ARG A 477 18.70 -11.83 3.14
N LYS A 478 19.15 -10.60 2.89
CA LYS A 478 19.50 -10.10 1.54
C LYS A 478 18.36 -10.26 0.53
N GLU A 479 17.12 -10.21 1.03
CA GLU A 479 15.93 -10.18 0.19
C GLU A 479 15.63 -8.74 -0.21
N THR A 480 14.84 -8.56 -1.27
CA THR A 480 14.45 -7.23 -1.72
C THR A 480 13.03 -7.27 -2.25
N ILE A 481 12.20 -6.35 -1.75
CA ILE A 481 10.81 -6.17 -2.19
C ILE A 481 10.73 -4.84 -2.93
N TYR A 482 10.49 -4.91 -4.24
CA TYR A 482 10.47 -3.74 -5.13
C TYR A 482 9.11 -3.04 -5.21
N ILE A 483 8.14 -3.45 -4.38
CA ILE A 483 6.79 -2.90 -4.34
C ILE A 483 6.83 -1.50 -3.69
N PRO A 484 6.47 -0.41 -4.40
CA PRO A 484 6.55 0.95 -3.87
C PRO A 484 5.78 1.17 -2.56
N HIS A 485 4.66 0.46 -2.36
CA HIS A 485 3.89 0.50 -1.12
C HIS A 485 4.74 0.16 0.11
N VAL A 486 5.66 -0.82 0.00
CA VAL A 486 6.56 -1.19 1.11
C VAL A 486 7.44 -0.02 1.52
N MET A 487 7.99 0.70 0.56
CA MET A 487 8.84 1.87 0.81
C MET A 487 8.05 3.00 1.46
N GLN A 488 6.85 3.26 0.97
CA GLN A 488 5.93 4.25 1.55
C GLN A 488 5.63 3.91 3.01
N CYS A 489 5.30 2.65 3.31
CA CYS A 489 5.03 2.19 4.67
C CYS A 489 6.25 2.37 5.59
N LEU A 490 7.43 1.92 5.13
CA LEU A 490 8.67 2.05 5.88
C LEU A 490 9.08 3.51 6.10
N GLN A 491 8.85 4.38 5.12
CA GLN A 491 9.06 5.82 5.27
C GLN A 491 8.16 6.41 6.36
N ASN A 492 6.87 6.07 6.37
CA ASN A 492 5.94 6.52 7.42
C ASN A 492 6.37 6.03 8.81
N ALA A 493 6.80 4.77 8.94
CA ALA A 493 7.36 4.24 10.17
C ALA A 493 8.63 4.99 10.62
N GLY A 494 9.55 5.27 9.69
CA GLY A 494 10.76 6.06 9.94
C GLY A 494 10.45 7.47 10.44
N LEU A 495 9.47 8.15 9.84
CA LEU A 495 9.04 9.49 10.27
C LEU A 495 8.46 9.49 11.70
N VAL A 496 7.58 8.53 12.02
CA VAL A 496 7.06 8.37 13.40
C VAL A 496 8.19 8.10 14.39
N SER A 497 9.11 7.19 14.03
CA SER A 497 10.24 6.82 14.87
C SER A 497 11.17 8.01 15.15
N MET A 498 11.51 8.79 14.13
CA MET A 498 12.36 9.98 14.30
C MET A 498 11.68 11.07 15.10
N ARG A 499 10.38 11.30 14.88
CA ARG A 499 9.64 12.26 15.69
C ARG A 499 9.66 11.88 17.18
N TRP A 500 9.48 10.60 17.49
CA TRP A 500 9.59 10.10 18.86
C TRP A 500 11.00 10.22 19.44
N ALA A 501 12.02 9.88 18.64
CA ALA A 501 13.42 9.97 19.06
C ALA A 501 13.77 11.41 19.44
N TRP A 502 13.48 12.40 18.59
CA TRP A 502 13.76 13.81 18.86
C TRP A 502 12.98 14.40 20.03
N ARG A 503 11.81 13.84 20.35
CA ARG A 503 11.07 14.21 21.56
C ARG A 503 11.78 13.75 22.83
N THR A 504 12.44 12.60 22.79
CA THR A 504 12.98 11.91 23.98
C THR A 504 14.46 12.17 24.22
N VAL A 505 15.28 12.27 23.18
CA VAL A 505 16.73 12.50 23.33
C VAL A 505 17.04 13.89 23.89
N ARG A 506 18.07 13.95 24.77
CA ARG A 506 18.55 15.18 25.41
C ARG A 506 20.02 15.46 25.12
N SER A 507 20.80 14.41 24.84
CA SER A 507 22.23 14.45 24.60
C SER A 507 22.65 13.53 23.45
N ARG A 508 23.90 13.67 23.00
CA ARG A 508 24.51 12.75 22.02
C ARG A 508 24.61 11.32 22.54
N GLN A 509 24.76 11.13 23.85
CA GLN A 509 24.76 9.79 24.47
C GLN A 509 23.39 9.12 24.38
N ASP A 510 22.29 9.88 24.50
CA ASP A 510 20.95 9.33 24.33
C ASP A 510 20.71 8.85 22.90
N VAL A 511 21.22 9.62 21.92
CA VAL A 511 21.18 9.24 20.51
C VAL A 511 21.94 7.93 20.27
N ALA A 512 23.15 7.79 20.82
CA ALA A 512 23.95 6.57 20.68
C ALA A 512 23.28 5.32 21.30
N LYS A 513 22.46 5.50 22.35
CA LYS A 513 21.72 4.42 23.01
C LYS A 513 20.31 4.20 22.43
N SER A 514 19.83 5.08 21.55
CA SER A 514 18.46 5.04 21.05
C SER A 514 18.26 3.90 20.06
N GLN A 515 17.25 3.08 20.36
CA GLN A 515 16.81 2.02 19.45
C GLN A 515 16.25 2.60 18.14
N GLU A 516 15.61 3.77 18.19
CA GLU A 516 15.04 4.46 17.05
C GLU A 516 16.13 4.83 16.03
N PHE A 517 17.21 5.48 16.47
CA PHE A 517 18.34 5.82 15.60
C PHE A 517 18.99 4.56 15.00
N ARG A 518 19.13 3.47 15.77
CA ARG A 518 19.65 2.19 15.27
C ARG A 518 18.78 1.59 14.15
N LEU A 519 17.47 1.45 14.41
CA LEU A 519 16.51 0.92 13.43
C LEU A 519 16.42 1.81 12.19
N MET A 520 16.57 3.12 12.37
CA MET A 520 16.58 4.08 11.28
C MET A 520 17.81 3.94 10.39
N GLY A 521 18.99 3.63 10.96
CA GLY A 521 20.18 3.29 10.18
C GLY A 521 19.93 2.11 9.23
N VAL A 522 19.28 1.06 9.73
CA VAL A 522 18.91 -0.11 8.92
C VAL A 522 17.95 0.26 7.78
N LEU A 523 16.98 1.13 8.04
CA LEU A 523 16.08 1.64 6.99
C LEU A 523 16.84 2.45 5.94
N LEU A 524 17.80 3.30 6.36
CA LEU A 524 18.62 4.05 5.41
C LEU A 524 19.46 3.12 4.53
N ASP A 525 20.03 2.04 5.08
CA ASP A 525 20.76 1.04 4.29
C ASP A 525 19.84 0.34 3.28
N PHE A 526 18.64 -0.04 3.70
CA PHE A 526 17.63 -0.62 2.81
C PHE A 526 17.27 0.32 1.65
N LEU A 527 16.98 1.59 1.94
CA LEU A 527 16.64 2.58 0.90
C LEU A 527 17.83 2.88 -0.01
N LYS A 528 19.04 2.93 0.55
CA LYS A 528 20.28 3.19 -0.20
C LYS A 528 20.55 2.09 -1.23
N ASN A 529 20.26 0.83 -0.89
CA ASN A 529 20.40 -0.30 -1.81
C ASN A 529 19.38 -0.27 -2.97
N LEU A 530 18.30 0.51 -2.84
CA LEU A 530 17.21 0.58 -3.81
C LEU A 530 17.21 1.83 -4.66
N GLU A 531 17.90 2.90 -4.26
CA GLU A 531 17.78 4.23 -4.87
C GLU A 531 18.17 4.30 -6.36
N ASP A 532 19.08 3.43 -6.80
CA ASP A 532 19.51 3.35 -8.20
C ASP A 532 18.46 2.66 -9.10
N LYS A 533 17.58 1.87 -8.48
CA LYS A 533 16.55 1.07 -9.15
C LYS A 533 15.16 1.67 -9.00
N ILE A 534 14.93 2.41 -7.92
CA ILE A 534 13.65 3.03 -7.56
C ILE A 534 13.93 4.43 -7.00
N SER A 535 13.60 5.47 -7.78
CA SER A 535 13.92 6.86 -7.42
C SER A 535 13.24 7.29 -6.11
N MET A 536 12.05 6.75 -5.85
CA MET A 536 11.33 6.98 -4.60
C MET A 536 12.19 6.64 -3.38
N ALA A 537 13.00 5.57 -3.45
CA ALA A 537 13.87 5.19 -2.33
C ALA A 537 14.94 6.25 -2.05
N GLY A 538 15.54 6.85 -3.08
CA GLY A 538 16.50 7.96 -2.95
C GLY A 538 15.88 9.21 -2.33
N ILE A 539 14.66 9.56 -2.77
CA ILE A 539 13.88 10.69 -2.20
C ILE A 539 13.58 10.45 -0.71
N SER A 540 13.09 9.27 -0.37
CA SER A 540 12.83 8.89 1.02
C SER A 540 14.12 8.91 1.85
N TRP A 541 15.23 8.39 1.30
CA TRP A 541 16.54 8.39 1.95
C TRP A 541 17.04 9.80 2.27
N ASP A 542 16.92 10.74 1.33
CA ASP A 542 17.43 12.11 1.49
C ASP A 542 16.78 12.85 2.67
N ALA A 543 15.47 12.68 2.87
CA ALA A 543 14.81 13.32 4.01
C ALA A 543 14.96 12.56 5.33
N LEU A 544 14.95 11.23 5.28
CA LEU A 544 15.13 10.41 6.47
C LEU A 544 16.55 10.54 7.02
N SER A 545 17.55 10.67 6.14
CA SER A 545 18.95 10.96 6.53
C SER A 545 19.09 12.37 7.12
N GLU A 546 18.31 13.35 6.65
CA GLU A 546 18.27 14.66 7.32
C GLU A 546 17.70 14.58 8.72
N LEU A 547 16.63 13.83 8.92
CA LEU A 547 16.09 13.63 10.28
C LEU A 547 17.07 12.91 11.19
N MET A 548 17.93 12.05 10.64
CA MET A 548 18.98 11.34 11.38
C MET A 548 20.21 12.20 11.72
N SER A 549 20.43 13.32 11.02
CA SER A 549 21.64 14.11 11.23
C SER A 549 21.68 14.73 12.63
N ILE A 550 22.79 14.51 13.34
CA ILE A 550 22.99 14.98 14.72
C ILE A 550 23.67 16.35 14.68
N PRO A 551 23.03 17.41 15.19
CA PRO A 551 23.61 18.74 15.12
C PRO A 551 24.73 18.95 16.14
N SER A 552 25.62 19.90 15.84
CA SER A 552 26.69 20.32 16.73
C SER A 552 26.17 20.93 18.03
N SER A 553 24.97 21.51 18.02
CA SER A 553 24.32 22.11 19.18
C SER A 553 23.89 21.11 20.26
N LEU A 554 23.80 19.81 19.94
CA LEU A 554 23.38 18.80 20.90
C LEU A 554 24.52 18.46 21.87
N PRO A 555 24.34 18.60 23.20
CA PRO A 555 25.41 18.45 24.18
C PRO A 555 25.96 17.01 24.23
N GLU A 556 27.27 16.88 24.46
CA GLU A 556 27.97 15.59 24.56
C GLU A 556 27.69 14.87 25.90
N SER A 557 27.39 15.60 26.97
CA SER A 557 26.91 15.06 28.24
C SER A 557 26.19 16.12 29.07
N VAL A 558 25.14 15.74 29.80
CA VAL A 558 24.77 16.43 31.04
C VAL A 558 25.34 15.56 32.15
N LEU A 559 26.58 15.82 32.57
CA LEU A 559 26.95 15.49 33.93
C LEU A 559 26.14 16.45 34.80
N GLN A 560 25.00 15.98 35.32
CA GLN A 560 24.45 16.60 36.52
C GLN A 560 25.50 16.39 37.60
N VAL A 561 26.37 17.39 37.78
CA VAL A 561 27.02 17.59 39.06
C VAL A 561 25.85 17.85 40.00
N HIS A 562 25.48 16.81 40.75
CA HIS A 562 24.72 17.00 41.97
C HIS A 562 25.60 17.88 42.86
N ASP A 563 25.30 19.18 42.90
CA ASP A 563 25.59 20.01 44.06
C ASP A 563 24.74 19.44 45.20
N PHE A 564 25.28 18.44 45.90
CA PHE A 564 24.94 18.21 47.29
C PHE A 564 25.87 19.09 48.12
N ASN A 565 25.23 20.04 48.81
CA ASN A 565 25.74 20.95 49.83
C ASN A 565 26.97 20.47 50.61
#